data_AF-A0A8T4V3P2-F1
#
_entry.id   AF-A0A8T4V3P2-F1
#
_cell.length_a   1.000
_cell.length_b   1.000
_cell.length_c   1.000
_cell.angle_alpha   90.00
_cell.angle_beta   90.00
_cell.angle_gamma   90.00
#
_symmetry.space_group_name_H-M   'P 1'
#
loop_
_entity.id
_entity.type
_entity.pdbx_description
1 polymer ?
#
loop_
_entity_poly.entity_id
_entity_poly.type
_entity_poly.pdbx_seq_one_letter_code
_entity_poly.pdbx_strand_id
1 'polypeptide(L)'
;MQKKWFLLVLVILILSACININVENPQNKEDPEKENLDVPKKINKDLQVPKEFVGFWRVFSERIFYDIGGAGALGIPVTRNLEIKEDGTWQFGTSTGTWEIANITDEDWKKWGIDSYGPTRKITFNNWNNAVSNGPIEETNGRIDFIWSIYHVEPPLVQNPGTVWIKFGQA
;
A
#
# COMPACT_ATOMS: atom_id res chain seq x y z
N MET A 1 -39.32 36.69 -29.06
CA MET A 1 -38.90 38.11 -29.00
C MET A 1 -38.40 38.35 -27.58
N GLN A 2 -37.12 38.25 -27.25
CA GLN A 2 -35.93 38.96 -27.76
C GLN A 2 -36.00 40.47 -27.56
N LYS A 3 -35.03 40.95 -26.76
CA LYS A 3 -34.47 42.30 -26.60
C LYS A 3 -34.99 43.13 -25.42
N LYS A 4 -34.17 43.84 -24.64
CA LYS A 4 -32.70 43.94 -24.49
C LYS A 4 -32.47 44.90 -23.29
N TRP A 5 -31.52 44.55 -22.42
CA TRP A 5 -30.44 45.42 -21.93
C TRP A 5 -30.80 46.56 -20.96
N PHE A 6 -30.44 46.36 -19.69
CA PHE A 6 -29.66 47.37 -18.96
C PHE A 6 -28.37 46.69 -18.49
N LEU A 7 -27.27 47.20 -19.02
CA LEU A 7 -25.90 46.76 -18.93
C LEU A 7 -25.15 47.84 -18.13
N LEU A 8 -24.19 47.43 -17.30
CA LEU A 8 -23.04 48.24 -16.83
C LEU A 8 -23.42 49.43 -15.90
N VAL A 9 -22.88 49.62 -14.70
CA VAL A 9 -21.47 49.88 -14.38
C VAL A 9 -21.27 49.67 -12.87
N LEU A 10 -20.49 48.67 -12.46
CA LEU A 10 -19.44 48.85 -11.46
C LEU A 10 -18.44 47.69 -11.59
N VAL A 11 -17.74 47.75 -12.72
CA VAL A 11 -16.49 47.05 -12.96
C VAL A 11 -15.40 47.85 -12.24
N ILE A 12 -14.45 47.14 -11.61
CA ILE A 12 -13.17 47.61 -11.05
C ILE A 12 -13.22 48.15 -9.61
N LEU A 13 -12.83 47.29 -8.67
CA LEU A 13 -11.63 47.51 -7.84
C LEU A 13 -11.00 46.15 -7.51
N ILE A 14 -10.20 45.69 -8.48
CA ILE A 14 -9.08 44.77 -8.27
C ILE A 14 -7.99 45.56 -7.56
N LEU A 15 -7.14 44.87 -6.79
CA LEU A 15 -5.86 45.29 -6.20
C LEU A 15 -5.95 45.80 -4.75
N SER A 16 -5.71 44.89 -3.81
CA SER A 16 -4.64 45.15 -2.83
C SER A 16 -4.13 43.83 -2.24
N ALA A 17 -3.38 43.09 -3.07
CA ALA A 17 -2.29 42.30 -2.58
C ALA A 17 -1.13 43.27 -2.34
N CYS A 18 -0.85 43.60 -1.08
CA CYS A 18 0.47 44.04 -0.63
C CYS A 18 0.67 43.45 0.76
N ILE A 19 1.24 42.25 0.73
CA ILE A 19 1.93 41.62 1.84
C ILE A 19 2.98 42.64 2.33
N ASN A 20 2.87 43.06 3.59
CA ASN A 20 3.88 43.89 4.21
C ASN A 20 5.09 43.02 4.54
N ILE A 21 6.21 43.37 3.90
CA ILE A 21 7.53 42.78 4.07
C ILE A 21 8.18 43.44 5.29
N ASN A 22 8.46 42.60 6.30
CA ASN A 22 9.73 42.42 6.99
C ASN A 22 10.57 43.66 7.36
N VAL A 23 10.72 43.94 8.67
CA VAL A 23 11.97 44.48 9.25
C VAL A 23 12.11 44.00 10.70
N GLU A 24 13.03 43.06 10.93
CA GLU A 24 13.90 42.84 12.12
C GLU A 24 14.66 41.54 11.81
N ASN A 25 15.97 41.36 11.97
CA ASN A 25 17.14 42.15 12.32
C ASN A 25 18.33 41.20 11.97
N PRO A 26 19.38 41.61 11.25
CA PRO A 26 20.44 40.70 10.84
C PRO A 26 21.49 40.59 11.95
N GLN A 27 21.40 39.54 12.77
CA GLN A 27 22.56 38.92 13.44
C GLN A 27 22.11 37.75 14.33
N ASN A 28 22.20 36.52 13.82
CA ASN A 28 22.95 35.52 14.56
C ASN A 28 23.55 34.52 13.57
N LYS A 29 24.86 34.63 13.38
CA LYS A 29 25.69 33.59 12.78
C LYS A 29 25.97 32.60 13.90
N GLU A 30 25.24 31.51 13.94
CA GLU A 30 25.66 30.33 14.67
C GLU A 30 25.82 29.18 13.69
N ASP A 31 26.91 28.46 13.90
CA ASP A 31 27.58 27.47 13.07
C ASP A 31 26.64 26.43 12.43
N PRO A 32 26.94 25.96 11.20
CA PRO A 32 26.43 24.67 10.76
C PRO A 32 27.08 23.58 11.62
N GLU A 33 26.41 23.23 12.72
CA GLU A 33 26.66 21.96 13.39
C GLU A 33 26.44 20.84 12.36
N LYS A 34 27.54 20.22 11.98
CA LYS A 34 27.58 19.05 11.12
C LYS A 34 26.80 17.94 11.80
N GLU A 35 25.54 17.79 11.45
CA GLU A 35 24.77 16.61 11.81
C GLU A 35 25.42 15.42 11.10
N ASN A 36 26.04 14.55 11.90
CA ASN A 36 26.74 13.34 11.50
C ASN A 36 25.84 12.47 10.59
N LEU A 37 26.10 12.52 9.30
CA LEU A 37 25.94 11.37 8.41
C LEU A 37 26.88 10.28 8.92
N ASP A 38 26.33 9.26 9.59
CA ASP A 38 26.84 7.89 9.76
C ASP A 38 26.48 7.26 11.11
N VAL A 39 25.21 7.36 11.53
CA VAL A 39 24.67 6.34 12.44
C VAL A 39 24.08 5.23 11.56
N PRO A 40 24.76 4.09 11.37
CA PRO A 40 24.10 2.94 10.76
C PRO A 40 22.87 2.61 11.61
N LYS A 41 21.68 2.76 11.00
CA LYS A 41 20.42 2.31 11.56
C LYS A 41 20.65 0.89 12.03
N LYS A 42 20.77 0.70 13.35
CA LYS A 42 21.04 -0.59 13.98
C LYS A 42 19.84 -1.47 13.63
N ILE A 43 19.98 -2.26 12.56
CA ILE A 43 18.97 -3.22 12.16
C ILE A 43 18.84 -4.15 13.36
N ASN A 44 17.70 -4.07 14.04
CA ASN A 44 17.38 -4.93 15.16
C ASN A 44 17.33 -6.36 14.60
N LYS A 45 18.47 -7.07 14.68
CA LYS A 45 18.63 -8.46 14.26
C LYS A 45 17.78 -9.44 15.08
N ASP A 46 17.10 -8.96 16.12
CA ASP A 46 16.24 -9.73 17.02
C ASP A 46 14.74 -9.60 16.71
N LEU A 47 14.35 -9.06 15.55
CA LEU A 47 13.03 -9.37 15.02
C LEU A 47 13.03 -10.84 14.62
N GLN A 48 12.71 -11.71 15.59
CA GLN A 48 12.44 -13.11 15.32
C GLN A 48 11.33 -13.16 14.29
N VAL A 49 11.71 -13.52 13.06
CA VAL A 49 10.77 -13.81 12.00
C VAL A 49 9.86 -14.93 12.51
N PRO A 50 8.54 -14.72 12.56
CA PRO A 50 7.66 -15.74 13.08
C PRO A 50 7.73 -16.97 12.16
N LYS A 51 8.29 -18.07 12.69
CA LYS A 51 8.65 -19.26 11.92
C LYS A 51 7.46 -19.91 11.23
N GLU A 52 6.25 -19.65 11.74
CA GLU A 52 5.01 -20.16 11.19
C GLU A 52 4.67 -19.61 9.78
N PHE A 53 5.27 -18.49 9.36
CA PHE A 53 5.07 -17.95 8.00
C PHE A 53 6.07 -18.52 6.99
N VAL A 54 7.21 -19.02 7.47
CA VAL A 54 8.31 -19.45 6.60
C VAL A 54 7.93 -20.74 5.89
N GLY A 55 8.13 -20.77 4.57
CA GLY A 55 7.90 -21.94 3.75
C GLY A 55 7.18 -21.61 2.44
N PHE A 56 6.61 -22.66 1.85
CA PHE A 56 5.88 -22.57 0.60
C PHE A 56 4.38 -22.50 0.85
N TRP A 57 3.72 -21.62 0.10
CA TRP A 57 2.30 -21.35 0.17
C TRP A 57 1.70 -21.51 -1.23
N ARG A 58 0.74 -22.42 -1.37
CA ARG A 58 0.03 -22.68 -2.64
C ARG A 58 -1.06 -21.65 -2.83
N VAL A 59 -1.29 -21.25 -4.08
CA VAL A 59 -2.48 -20.47 -4.45
C VAL A 59 -3.71 -21.33 -4.18
N PHE A 60 -4.53 -20.91 -3.22
CA PHE A 60 -5.77 -21.58 -2.86
C PHE A 60 -6.93 -21.03 -3.69
N SER A 61 -6.98 -19.72 -3.87
CA SER A 61 -7.92 -19.04 -4.78
C SER A 61 -7.35 -17.71 -5.25
N GLU A 62 -7.84 -17.24 -6.40
CA GLU A 62 -7.51 -15.93 -6.95
C GLU A 62 -8.73 -15.32 -7.63
N ARG A 63 -8.82 -13.99 -7.60
CA ARG A 63 -9.82 -13.24 -8.34
C ARG A 63 -9.36 -11.80 -8.57
N ILE A 64 -9.83 -11.19 -9.66
CA ILE A 64 -9.78 -9.74 -9.85
C ILE A 64 -11.21 -9.17 -9.88
N PHE A 65 -11.41 -8.04 -9.20
CA PHE A 65 -12.62 -7.23 -9.25
C PHE A 65 -12.29 -5.91 -9.94
N TYR A 66 -12.96 -5.61 -11.06
CA TYR A 66 -12.65 -4.42 -11.85
C TYR A 66 -13.39 -3.19 -11.32
N ASP A 67 -12.77 -2.02 -11.41
CA ASP A 67 -13.35 -0.76 -10.93
C ASP A 67 -14.59 -0.35 -11.74
N ILE A 68 -14.62 -0.73 -13.02
CA ILE A 68 -15.77 -0.56 -13.91
C ILE A 68 -16.90 -1.56 -13.62
N GLY A 69 -16.73 -2.43 -12.62
CA GLY A 69 -17.62 -3.52 -12.29
C GLY A 69 -17.25 -4.85 -12.96
N GLY A 70 -17.79 -5.94 -12.40
CA GLY A 70 -17.50 -7.30 -12.84
C GLY A 70 -16.26 -7.91 -12.17
N ALA A 71 -16.04 -9.20 -12.42
CA ALA A 71 -14.92 -9.94 -11.85
C ALA A 71 -14.42 -11.02 -12.80
N GLY A 72 -13.16 -11.38 -12.68
CA GLY A 72 -12.49 -12.36 -13.54
C GLY A 72 -11.43 -13.18 -12.82
N ALA A 73 -10.81 -14.08 -13.57
CA ALA A 73 -9.63 -14.84 -13.16
C ALA A 73 -8.36 -14.18 -13.71
N LEU A 74 -7.28 -14.24 -12.95
CA LEU A 74 -5.94 -13.78 -13.33
C LEU A 74 -5.16 -14.84 -14.11
N GLY A 75 -5.60 -16.10 -14.07
CA GLY A 75 -4.91 -17.18 -14.78
C GLY A 75 -3.55 -17.52 -14.16
N ILE A 76 -3.41 -17.32 -12.85
CA ILE A 76 -2.20 -17.68 -12.11
C ILE A 76 -2.08 -19.21 -12.07
N PRO A 77 -0.95 -19.81 -12.50
CA PRO A 77 -0.77 -21.25 -12.45
C PRO A 77 -0.83 -21.78 -11.00
N VAL A 78 -1.65 -22.81 -10.75
CA VAL A 78 -1.80 -23.44 -9.43
C VAL A 78 -0.53 -24.13 -8.92
N THR A 79 0.45 -24.36 -9.79
CA THR A 79 1.77 -24.90 -9.44
C THR A 79 2.74 -23.82 -8.94
N ARG A 80 2.40 -22.54 -9.05
CA ARG A 80 3.23 -21.44 -8.58
C ARG A 80 3.00 -21.23 -7.08
N ASN A 81 4.05 -21.46 -6.29
CA ASN A 81 4.02 -21.19 -4.86
C ASN A 81 4.58 -19.80 -4.55
N LEU A 82 4.02 -19.19 -3.52
CA LEU A 82 4.67 -18.11 -2.78
C LEU A 82 5.65 -18.74 -1.79
N GLU A 83 6.90 -18.33 -1.85
CA GLU A 83 7.93 -18.71 -0.88
C GLU A 83 8.18 -17.53 0.07
N ILE A 84 8.04 -17.77 1.37
CA ILE A 84 8.38 -16.81 2.43
C ILE A 84 9.63 -17.33 3.13
N LYS A 85 10.69 -16.54 3.15
CA LYS A 85 12.03 -16.94 3.62
C LYS A 85 12.32 -16.40 5.02
N GLU A 86 13.18 -17.12 5.75
CA GLU A 86 13.62 -16.75 7.11
C GLU A 86 14.37 -15.43 7.17
N ASP A 87 14.97 -14.99 6.05
CA ASP A 87 15.71 -13.73 5.96
C ASP A 87 14.81 -12.50 5.78
N GLY A 88 13.48 -12.67 5.86
CA GLY A 88 12.51 -11.60 5.68
C GLY A 88 12.20 -11.29 4.21
N THR A 89 12.67 -12.11 3.27
CA THR A 89 12.35 -11.98 1.85
C THR A 89 11.24 -12.93 1.41
N TRP A 90 10.64 -12.65 0.25
CA TRP A 90 9.64 -13.51 -0.38
C TRP A 90 9.88 -13.62 -1.88
N GLN A 91 9.31 -14.67 -2.49
CA GLN A 91 9.32 -14.89 -3.93
C GLN A 91 8.00 -15.45 -4.43
N PHE A 92 7.47 -14.90 -5.52
CA PHE A 92 6.30 -15.43 -6.23
C PHE A 92 6.46 -15.27 -7.74
N GLY A 93 6.77 -16.39 -8.42
CA GLY A 93 7.17 -16.35 -9.82
C GLY A 93 8.47 -15.56 -10.00
N THR A 94 8.42 -14.51 -10.82
CA THR A 94 9.55 -13.59 -11.04
C THR A 94 9.58 -12.42 -10.06
N SER A 95 8.52 -12.21 -9.26
CA SER A 95 8.48 -11.13 -8.29
C SER A 95 9.15 -11.55 -6.99
N THR A 96 9.89 -10.63 -6.39
CA THR A 96 10.57 -10.81 -5.10
C THR A 96 10.51 -9.53 -4.29
N GLY A 97 10.66 -9.64 -2.97
CA GLY A 97 10.69 -8.47 -2.10
C GLY A 97 10.86 -8.83 -0.63
N THR A 98 10.44 -7.94 0.25
CA THR A 98 10.44 -8.15 1.71
C THR A 98 9.03 -8.24 2.26
N TRP A 99 8.87 -8.86 3.42
CA TRP A 99 7.57 -8.98 4.07
C TRP A 99 7.61 -8.54 5.53
N GLU A 100 6.46 -8.14 6.06
CA GLU A 100 6.28 -7.75 7.45
C GLU A 100 4.86 -8.07 7.95
N ILE A 101 4.72 -8.21 9.27
CA ILE A 101 3.43 -8.42 9.94
C ILE A 101 3.06 -7.19 10.74
N ALA A 102 1.79 -6.80 10.68
CA ALA A 102 1.23 -5.72 11.48
C ALA A 102 -0.20 -6.05 11.92
N ASN A 103 -0.74 -5.29 12.87
CA ASN A 103 -2.16 -5.34 13.19
C ASN A 103 -2.98 -4.79 12.01
N ILE A 104 -4.20 -5.31 11.84
CA ILE A 104 -5.18 -4.75 10.92
C ILE A 104 -5.81 -3.51 11.54
N THR A 105 -5.95 -2.44 10.77
CA THR A 105 -6.71 -1.25 11.15
C THR A 105 -8.00 -1.12 10.33
N ASP A 106 -8.88 -0.20 10.72
CA ASP A 106 -10.12 0.07 9.97
C ASP A 106 -9.83 0.58 8.55
N GLU A 107 -8.72 1.28 8.36
CA GLU A 107 -8.24 1.74 7.05
C GLU A 107 -7.86 0.58 6.13
N ASP A 108 -7.33 -0.51 6.67
CA ASP A 108 -7.01 -1.70 5.89
C ASP A 108 -8.29 -2.36 5.35
N TRP A 109 -9.30 -2.53 6.20
CA TRP A 109 -10.61 -3.07 5.78
C TRP A 109 -11.24 -2.24 4.66
N LYS A 110 -11.22 -0.90 4.81
CA LYS A 110 -11.68 0.04 3.79
C LYS A 110 -10.87 -0.08 2.49
N LYS A 111 -9.53 -0.17 2.60
CA LYS A 111 -8.63 -0.34 1.45
C LYS A 111 -8.91 -1.62 0.68
N TRP A 112 -9.19 -2.72 1.39
CA TRP A 112 -9.50 -4.00 0.75
C TRP A 112 -10.93 -4.08 0.23
N GLY A 113 -11.81 -3.18 0.65
CA GLY A 113 -13.24 -3.22 0.30
C GLY A 113 -13.95 -4.41 0.94
N ILE A 114 -13.57 -4.79 2.16
CA ILE A 114 -14.11 -5.95 2.89
C ILE A 114 -14.57 -5.50 4.26
N ASP A 115 -15.73 -5.98 4.70
CA ASP A 115 -16.14 -5.86 6.09
C ASP A 115 -15.24 -6.69 7.01
N SER A 116 -14.97 -6.19 8.21
CA SER A 116 -14.17 -6.93 9.19
C SER A 116 -14.86 -8.24 9.57
N TYR A 117 -14.09 -9.34 9.56
CA TYR A 117 -14.64 -10.69 9.75
C TYR A 117 -13.87 -11.58 10.75
N GLY A 118 -12.95 -11.01 11.54
CA GLY A 118 -12.27 -11.73 12.63
C GLY A 118 -10.74 -11.67 12.63
N PRO A 119 -10.03 -11.76 11.48
CA PRO A 119 -8.58 -11.59 11.45
C PRO A 119 -8.12 -10.30 12.14
N THR A 120 -7.04 -10.37 12.91
CA THR A 120 -6.50 -9.24 13.67
C THR A 120 -5.13 -8.78 13.18
N ARG A 121 -4.47 -9.60 12.36
CA ARG A 121 -3.14 -9.33 11.80
C ARG A 121 -3.16 -9.41 10.28
N LYS A 122 -2.31 -8.61 9.63
CA LYS A 122 -2.05 -8.65 8.19
C LYS A 122 -0.59 -8.98 7.92
N ILE A 123 -0.37 -9.57 6.75
CA ILE A 123 0.95 -9.63 6.13
C ILE A 123 1.03 -8.58 5.02
N THR A 124 2.17 -7.90 4.92
CA THR A 124 2.48 -6.95 3.84
C THR A 124 3.65 -7.50 3.04
N PHE A 125 3.51 -7.54 1.71
CA PHE A 125 4.57 -7.85 0.77
C PHE A 125 4.99 -6.57 0.04
N ASN A 126 6.20 -6.10 0.34
CA ASN A 126 6.81 -4.98 -0.36
C ASN A 126 7.40 -5.45 -1.69
N ASN A 127 7.41 -4.58 -2.69
CA ASN A 127 7.85 -4.86 -4.05
C ASN A 127 7.04 -5.97 -4.76
N TRP A 128 5.75 -6.04 -4.47
CA TRP A 128 4.82 -6.93 -5.17
C TRP A 128 4.51 -6.36 -6.55
N ASN A 129 5.20 -6.84 -7.60
CA ASN A 129 5.13 -6.27 -8.95
C ASN A 129 5.38 -4.74 -8.97
N ASN A 130 6.43 -4.27 -8.28
CA ASN A 130 6.75 -2.85 -8.07
C ASN A 130 5.71 -2.06 -7.25
N ALA A 131 4.81 -2.75 -6.55
CA ALA A 131 3.83 -2.16 -5.65
C ALA A 131 3.91 -2.78 -4.24
N VAL A 132 2.90 -2.52 -3.43
CA VAL A 132 2.71 -3.16 -2.12
C VAL A 132 1.41 -3.93 -2.17
N SER A 133 1.45 -5.21 -1.80
CA SER A 133 0.26 -5.98 -1.50
C SER A 133 0.19 -6.27 -0.01
N ASN A 134 -1.02 -6.36 0.53
CA ASN A 134 -1.23 -6.79 1.89
C ASN A 134 -2.62 -7.40 2.07
N GLY A 135 -2.82 -8.16 3.14
CA GLY A 135 -4.09 -8.80 3.39
C GLY A 135 -4.14 -9.49 4.74
N PRO A 136 -5.35 -9.89 5.18
CA PRO A 136 -5.55 -10.55 6.46
C PRO A 136 -4.82 -11.90 6.53
N ILE A 137 -4.43 -12.27 7.75
CA ILE A 137 -3.93 -13.60 8.11
C ILE A 137 -5.06 -14.33 8.80
N GLU A 138 -5.49 -15.46 8.24
CA GLU A 138 -6.54 -16.29 8.81
C GLU A 138 -5.91 -17.39 9.66
N GLU A 139 -6.34 -17.46 10.92
CA GLU A 139 -5.77 -18.36 11.92
C GLU A 139 -6.86 -19.17 12.60
N THR A 140 -6.65 -20.48 12.75
CA THR A 140 -7.48 -21.37 13.55
C THR A 140 -6.61 -22.08 14.57
N ASN A 141 -6.98 -21.98 15.86
CA ASN A 141 -6.26 -22.62 16.97
C ASN A 141 -4.75 -22.31 17.01
N GLY A 142 -4.37 -21.06 16.68
CA GLY A 142 -2.97 -20.61 16.68
C GLY A 142 -2.13 -21.11 15.50
N ARG A 143 -2.75 -21.75 14.49
CA ARG A 143 -2.11 -22.09 13.22
C ARG A 143 -2.61 -21.13 12.15
N ILE A 144 -1.69 -20.65 11.30
CA ILE A 144 -2.05 -19.91 10.11
C ILE A 144 -2.59 -20.88 9.07
N ASP A 145 -3.85 -20.70 8.69
CA ASP A 145 -4.47 -21.50 7.64
C ASP A 145 -4.30 -20.81 6.29
N PHE A 146 -4.46 -19.48 6.25
CA PHE A 146 -4.37 -18.72 5.01
C PHE A 146 -3.74 -17.34 5.18
N ILE A 147 -3.11 -16.88 4.11
CA ILE A 147 -2.63 -15.51 3.96
C ILE A 147 -3.20 -14.90 2.68
N TRP A 148 -3.56 -13.63 2.74
CA TRP A 148 -4.08 -12.89 1.60
C TRP A 148 -3.06 -11.88 1.07
N SER A 149 -2.99 -11.77 -0.26
CA SER A 149 -2.29 -10.71 -0.97
C SER A 149 -3.33 -9.93 -1.77
N ILE A 150 -3.69 -8.75 -1.28
CA ILE A 150 -4.68 -7.86 -1.90
C ILE A 150 -3.97 -6.60 -2.37
N TYR A 151 -4.14 -6.25 -3.65
CA TYR A 151 -3.49 -5.08 -4.26
C TYR A 151 -4.27 -4.57 -5.46
N HIS A 152 -4.15 -3.27 -5.71
CA HIS A 152 -4.70 -2.64 -6.90
C HIS A 152 -3.75 -2.81 -8.08
N VAL A 153 -4.30 -3.05 -9.27
CA VAL A 153 -3.57 -3.16 -10.53
C VAL A 153 -4.17 -2.23 -11.56
N GLU A 154 -3.30 -1.67 -12.39
CA GLU A 154 -3.64 -0.72 -13.45
C GLU A 154 -2.97 -1.15 -14.78
N PRO A 155 -3.35 -0.55 -15.92
CA PRO A 155 -2.59 -0.71 -17.16
C PRO A 155 -1.09 -0.37 -16.99
N PRO A 156 -0.18 -1.09 -17.69
CA PRO A 156 -0.45 -2.09 -18.71
C PRO A 156 -0.57 -3.53 -18.17
N LEU A 157 -0.52 -3.75 -16.86
CA LEU A 157 -0.62 -5.12 -16.30
C LEU A 157 -1.98 -5.75 -16.55
N VAL A 158 -3.02 -4.94 -16.60
CA VAL A 158 -4.39 -5.31 -16.94
C VAL A 158 -4.98 -4.31 -17.94
N GLN A 159 -5.98 -4.71 -18.72
CA GLN A 159 -6.66 -3.78 -19.64
C GLN A 159 -7.51 -2.75 -18.89
N ASN A 160 -8.25 -3.18 -17.86
CA ASN A 160 -9.05 -2.33 -16.99
C ASN A 160 -8.52 -2.44 -15.56
N PRO A 161 -8.39 -1.32 -14.83
CA PRO A 161 -7.91 -1.34 -13.46
C PRO A 161 -8.87 -2.12 -12.55
N GLY A 162 -8.32 -2.67 -11.46
CA GLY A 162 -9.09 -3.48 -10.53
C GLY A 162 -8.28 -3.92 -9.32
N THR A 163 -8.95 -4.51 -8.33
CA THR A 163 -8.30 -5.07 -7.14
C THR A 163 -8.16 -6.57 -7.29
N VAL A 164 -6.92 -7.04 -7.18
CA VAL A 164 -6.55 -8.45 -7.16
C VAL A 164 -6.59 -8.98 -5.75
N TRP A 165 -7.18 -10.15 -5.60
CA TRP A 165 -7.28 -10.89 -4.36
C TRP A 165 -6.68 -12.27 -4.58
N ILE A 166 -5.59 -12.59 -3.87
CA ILE A 166 -4.99 -13.93 -3.92
C ILE A 166 -4.95 -14.49 -2.50
N LYS A 167 -5.56 -15.66 -2.31
CA LYS A 167 -5.51 -16.42 -1.07
C LYS A 167 -4.50 -17.53 -1.22
N PHE A 168 -3.56 -17.63 -0.29
CA PHE A 168 -2.64 -18.74 -0.22
C PHE A 168 -2.91 -19.60 1.01
N GLY A 169 -2.78 -20.91 0.86
CA GLY A 169 -2.75 -21.88 1.96
C GLY A 169 -1.39 -22.56 2.04
N GLN A 170 -1.05 -23.12 3.20
CA GLN A 170 0.21 -23.87 3.34
C GLN A 170 0.29 -25.02 2.33
N ALA A 171 1.49 -25.20 1.74
CA ALA A 171 1.77 -26.17 0.69
C ALA A 171 1.99 -27.59 1.20
#